data_AF-A0A074RFG5-F1
#
_entry.id   AF-A0A074RFG5-F1
#
_cell.length_a   1.000
_cell.length_b   1.000
_cell.length_c   1.000
_cell.angle_alpha   90.00
_cell.angle_beta   90.00
_cell.angle_gamma   90.00
#
_symmetry.space_group_name_H-M   'P 1'
#
loop_
_entity.id
_entity.type
_entity.pdbx_description
1 polymer ?
#
loop_
_entity_poly.entity_id
_entity_poly.type
_entity_poly.pdbx_seq_one_letter_code
_entity_poly.pdbx_strand_id
1 'polypeptide(L)'
;MSCDRLAKRIQPVSDNTNVCFVYIDEAHSAPSYYRSERVILGSALIPPFTELPIDIYEDKVIEEFGSMALIKACEVGVMVRFGRPLWYTIHNVDPDTDVFDYAKNKLSADGKPGHEADSILAALGVRVGIACAFDGKEITFDEEGVTVDEKHPYWIQSKLVESHMRMAYPIPHRQGYMHTGSSSEPVLAEAAGRYLGGGDHRGMMIEGLKRLCEALGMGLVTGERGELVARLLLTTAHDIALRDVNRGPLRPISNRPSYHRPIRVVDFLCALFHKKHHIKIRDAKSLTRRDGIASLGKAFYNSFVFFSHFALAGDSEMLSAPALATALLRGMAIQAKAGQECIDAVIPIHMGSLDNPVSAETMSAINLEIKNRQGLSRCQIDRSITVPNAKMSVISIILELGVTGKQSNTIEVLEGPDKQLCNKDKLGSDDHHYQIVARGCSSELFGPVTSETEGHYRAVLGAGSVLEDFARCDRKNNVEALRAIKPVMDGEQQIGRYHTMESEEGSTGLGSS
;
A
#
# COMPACT_ATOMS: atom_id res chain seq x y z
N MET A 1 -23.83 -12.87 21.82
CA MET A 1 -22.72 -13.37 22.67
C MET A 1 -21.65 -12.29 22.63
N SER A 2 -21.16 -11.72 23.75
CA SER A 2 -20.14 -10.64 23.65
C SER A 2 -18.78 -11.22 23.27
N CYS A 3 -18.00 -10.47 22.48
CA CYS A 3 -16.66 -10.87 22.03
C CYS A 3 -15.75 -11.26 23.21
N ASP A 4 -15.88 -10.59 24.36
CA ASP A 4 -15.11 -10.91 25.57
C ASP A 4 -15.36 -12.33 26.09
N ARG A 5 -16.59 -12.86 25.94
CA ARG A 5 -16.92 -14.23 26.35
C ARG A 5 -16.40 -15.27 25.38
N LEU A 6 -16.29 -14.94 24.09
CA LEU A 6 -15.70 -15.81 23.07
C LEU A 6 -14.17 -15.85 23.23
N ALA A 7 -13.53 -14.68 23.37
CA ALA A 7 -12.09 -14.56 23.62
C ALA A 7 -11.65 -15.31 24.89
N LYS A 8 -12.40 -15.19 25.99
CA LYS A 8 -12.14 -15.94 27.24
C LYS A 8 -12.29 -17.47 27.10
N ARG A 9 -13.07 -17.94 26.13
CA ARG A 9 -13.24 -19.38 25.84
C ARG A 9 -12.23 -19.93 24.84
N ILE A 10 -11.55 -19.05 24.09
CA ILE A 10 -10.48 -19.41 23.14
C ILE A 10 -9.12 -19.48 23.84
N GLN A 11 -8.99 -18.98 25.08
CA GLN A 11 -7.76 -19.13 25.86
C GLN A 11 -7.44 -20.62 26.10
N PRO A 12 -6.16 -21.03 25.98
CA PRO A 12 -5.76 -22.41 26.19
C PRO A 12 -6.00 -22.80 27.66
N VAL A 13 -6.96 -23.70 27.88
CA VAL A 13 -7.14 -24.37 29.18
C VAL A 13 -6.20 -25.58 29.20
N SER A 14 -5.57 -25.84 30.35
CA SER A 14 -4.56 -26.90 30.57
C SER A 14 -5.03 -28.33 30.29
N ASP A 15 -6.32 -28.52 30.01
CA ASP A 15 -6.92 -29.84 29.87
C ASP A 15 -7.21 -30.10 28.40
N ASN A 16 -6.65 -31.21 27.89
CA ASN A 16 -6.73 -31.81 26.55
C ASN A 16 -8.15 -31.99 25.98
N THR A 17 -8.96 -30.94 25.99
CA THR A 17 -10.30 -30.90 25.45
C THR A 17 -10.21 -30.16 24.13
N ASN A 18 -10.20 -30.92 23.04
CA ASN A 18 -10.19 -30.40 21.68
C ASN A 18 -11.33 -29.37 21.53
N VAL A 19 -10.97 -28.08 21.46
CA VAL A 19 -11.89 -27.06 20.99
C VAL A 19 -12.10 -27.37 19.51
N CYS A 20 -13.27 -27.92 19.17
CA CYS A 20 -13.71 -28.02 17.78
C CYS A 20 -13.77 -26.61 17.21
N PHE A 21 -12.75 -26.25 16.43
CA PHE A 21 -12.87 -25.17 15.46
C PHE A 21 -13.88 -25.63 14.42
N VAL A 22 -15.10 -25.10 14.50
CA VAL A 22 -15.98 -25.10 13.32
C VAL A 22 -15.37 -24.09 12.36
N TYR A 23 -14.40 -24.57 11.57
CA TYR A 23 -14.11 -23.98 10.29
C TYR A 23 -15.40 -24.11 9.49
N ILE A 24 -16.13 -23.02 9.29
CA ILE A 24 -17.07 -22.96 8.19
C ILE A 24 -16.20 -22.79 6.95
N ASP A 25 -15.57 -23.88 6.50
CA ASP A 25 -14.92 -24.02 5.17
C ASP A 25 -15.98 -24.15 4.06
N GLU A 26 -17.23 -23.86 4.42
CA GLU A 26 -18.43 -24.05 3.63
C GLU A 26 -19.32 -22.81 3.78
N ALA A 27 -18.82 -21.68 3.28
CA ALA A 27 -19.73 -20.77 2.60
C ALA A 27 -20.19 -21.50 1.33
N HIS A 28 -21.07 -22.51 1.49
CA HIS A 28 -21.82 -23.06 0.38
C HIS A 28 -22.40 -21.86 -0.35
N SER A 29 -22.14 -21.78 -1.64
CA SER A 29 -22.86 -20.93 -2.57
C SER A 29 -24.33 -20.96 -2.16
N ALA A 30 -24.83 -19.84 -1.63
CA ALA A 30 -26.26 -19.62 -1.67
C ALA A 30 -26.56 -19.61 -3.17
N PRO A 31 -27.31 -20.58 -3.71
CA PRO A 31 -27.76 -20.49 -5.09
C PRO A 31 -28.63 -19.24 -5.12
N SER A 32 -28.16 -18.23 -5.83
CA SER A 32 -28.67 -16.86 -5.84
C SER A 32 -30.01 -16.72 -6.56
N TYR A 33 -30.90 -17.70 -6.44
CA TYR A 33 -32.22 -17.69 -7.07
C TYR A 33 -33.39 -18.06 -6.16
N TYR A 34 -33.13 -18.35 -4.88
CA TYR A 34 -34.20 -18.54 -3.93
C TYR A 34 -33.86 -17.80 -2.63
N ARG A 35 -34.77 -16.92 -2.20
CA ARG A 35 -35.03 -16.72 -0.77
C ARG A 35 -34.99 -18.13 -0.18
N SER A 36 -34.08 -18.41 0.76
CA SER A 36 -34.22 -19.66 1.51
C SER A 36 -35.68 -19.73 1.95
N GLU A 37 -36.38 -20.84 1.71
CA GLU A 37 -37.77 -21.03 2.18
C GLU A 37 -37.92 -20.78 3.69
N ARG A 38 -36.80 -20.67 4.41
CA ARG A 38 -36.68 -20.33 5.84
C ARG A 38 -36.76 -18.83 6.16
N VAL A 39 -36.70 -17.94 5.16
CA VAL A 39 -36.85 -16.48 5.37
C VAL A 39 -38.34 -16.15 5.35
N ILE A 40 -38.96 -16.28 6.52
CA ILE A 40 -40.36 -15.91 6.77
C ILE A 40 -40.49 -14.38 6.67
N LEU A 41 -41.57 -13.87 6.07
CA LEU A 41 -41.86 -12.43 6.10
C LEU A 41 -41.92 -11.96 7.57
N GLY A 42 -40.97 -11.12 7.99
CA GLY A 42 -40.81 -10.71 9.40
C GLY A 42 -39.66 -11.38 10.16
N SER A 43 -38.88 -12.28 9.54
CA SER A 43 -37.65 -12.82 10.13
C SER A 43 -36.53 -11.78 10.13
N ALA A 44 -35.92 -11.52 11.27
CA ALA A 44 -34.68 -10.76 11.36
C ALA A 44 -33.53 -11.60 10.79
N LEU A 45 -32.84 -11.11 9.76
CA LEU A 45 -31.59 -11.72 9.30
C LEU A 45 -30.56 -11.62 10.41
N ILE A 46 -30.03 -12.75 10.85
CA ILE A 46 -28.93 -12.77 11.81
C ILE A 46 -27.67 -12.32 11.05
N PRO A 47 -26.98 -11.26 11.48
CA PRO A 47 -25.73 -10.86 10.84
C PRO A 47 -24.71 -12.00 10.94
N PRO A 48 -23.95 -12.27 9.87
CA PRO A 48 -22.91 -13.30 9.91
C PRO A 48 -21.84 -12.94 10.94
N PHE A 49 -21.26 -13.96 11.58
CA PHE A 49 -20.12 -13.77 12.47
C PHE A 49 -18.87 -13.49 11.65
N THR A 50 -18.37 -12.26 11.71
CA THR A 50 -17.12 -11.86 11.04
C THR A 50 -16.02 -11.48 12.04
N GLU A 51 -16.32 -11.45 13.34
CA GLU A 51 -15.48 -10.93 14.41
C GLU A 51 -14.55 -11.99 15.02
N LEU A 52 -13.87 -12.78 14.17
CA LEU A 52 -12.88 -13.74 14.64
C LEU A 52 -11.52 -13.05 14.90
N PRO A 53 -10.93 -13.21 16.09
CA PRO A 53 -9.65 -12.58 16.41
C PRO A 53 -8.52 -13.21 15.58
N ILE A 54 -7.70 -12.36 15.00
CA ILE A 54 -6.37 -12.68 14.48
C ILE A 54 -5.32 -12.34 15.55
N ASP A 55 -4.07 -12.78 15.36
CA ASP A 55 -2.94 -12.42 16.22
C ASP A 55 -3.04 -12.91 17.68
N ILE A 56 -3.73 -14.04 17.92
CA ILE A 56 -3.88 -14.61 19.27
C ILE A 56 -2.55 -15.01 19.95
N TYR A 57 -1.45 -15.05 19.20
CA TYR A 57 -0.11 -15.40 19.69
C TYR A 57 0.88 -14.23 19.58
N GLU A 58 0.42 -13.03 19.22
CA GLU A 58 1.27 -11.84 19.07
C GLU A 58 1.92 -11.43 20.40
N ASP A 59 1.22 -11.60 21.53
CA ASP A 59 1.76 -11.31 22.87
C ASP A 59 3.09 -12.05 23.13
N LYS A 60 3.24 -13.28 22.61
CA LYS A 60 4.50 -14.05 22.73
C LYS A 60 5.66 -13.41 21.99
N VAL A 61 5.39 -12.61 20.95
CA VAL A 61 6.40 -11.85 20.21
C VAL A 61 6.67 -10.53 20.90
N ILE A 62 5.63 -9.88 21.44
CA ILE A 62 5.74 -8.63 22.21
C ILE A 62 6.54 -8.83 23.49
N GLU A 63 6.41 -9.97 24.17
CA GLU A 63 7.23 -10.30 25.35
C GLU A 63 8.73 -10.37 25.04
N GLU A 64 9.09 -10.75 23.80
CA GLU A 64 10.47 -10.83 23.32
C GLU A 64 10.95 -9.49 22.70
N PHE A 65 10.09 -8.47 22.67
CA PHE A 65 10.34 -7.19 22.01
C PHE A 65 11.47 -6.42 22.69
N GLY A 66 12.34 -5.78 21.89
CA GLY A 66 13.56 -5.13 22.39
C GLY A 66 14.74 -6.08 22.62
N SER A 67 14.51 -7.40 22.62
CA SER A 67 15.58 -8.41 22.61
C SER A 67 15.69 -9.16 21.26
N MET A 68 14.62 -9.10 20.47
CA MET A 68 14.54 -9.77 19.17
C MET A 68 15.39 -9.05 18.12
N ALA A 69 16.33 -9.80 17.54
CA ALA A 69 17.12 -9.36 16.40
C ALA A 69 16.30 -9.44 15.11
N LEU A 70 16.60 -8.56 14.14
CA LEU A 70 15.88 -8.53 12.85
C LEU A 70 15.99 -9.85 12.09
N ILE A 71 17.12 -10.56 12.21
CA ILE A 71 17.30 -11.87 11.57
C ILE A 71 16.30 -12.91 12.07
N LYS A 72 15.92 -12.86 13.35
CA LYS A 72 14.93 -13.79 13.93
C LYS A 72 13.52 -13.51 13.44
N ALA A 73 13.21 -12.26 13.11
CA ALA A 73 11.91 -11.90 12.54
C ALA A 73 11.64 -12.61 11.19
N CYS A 74 12.69 -13.05 10.50
CA CYS A 74 12.60 -13.84 9.27
C CYS A 74 12.38 -15.33 9.50
N GLU A 75 12.38 -15.81 10.75
CA GLU A 75 12.17 -17.22 11.03
C GLU A 75 10.69 -17.58 10.92
N VAL A 76 10.40 -18.75 10.34
CA VAL A 76 9.03 -19.25 10.17
C VAL A 76 8.30 -19.28 11.51
N GLY A 77 8.99 -19.70 12.58
CA GLY A 77 8.44 -19.76 13.93
C GLY A 77 7.99 -18.42 14.53
N VAL A 78 8.52 -17.29 14.03
CA VAL A 78 8.05 -15.94 14.39
C VAL A 78 6.90 -15.54 13.47
N MET A 79 7.04 -15.74 12.16
CA MET A 79 6.01 -15.38 11.17
C MET A 79 4.66 -16.03 11.45
N VAL A 80 4.63 -17.30 11.86
CA VAL A 80 3.39 -18.06 12.13
C VAL A 80 2.65 -17.61 13.39
N ARG A 81 3.30 -16.82 14.27
CA ARG A 81 2.65 -16.24 15.47
C ARG A 81 1.77 -15.05 15.11
N PHE A 82 1.98 -14.47 13.93
CA PHE A 82 1.17 -13.38 13.38
C PHE A 82 0.09 -13.90 12.42
N GLY A 83 -1.09 -13.29 12.46
CA GLY A 83 -2.20 -13.59 11.58
C GLY A 83 -3.14 -14.67 12.12
N ARG A 84 -3.61 -15.54 11.21
CA ARG A 84 -4.56 -16.59 11.58
C ARG A 84 -3.92 -17.67 12.48
N PRO A 85 -4.62 -18.15 13.53
CA PRO A 85 -4.15 -19.24 14.40
C PRO A 85 -3.80 -20.55 13.67
N LEU A 86 -4.35 -20.72 12.47
CA LEU A 86 -4.09 -21.86 11.59
C LEU A 86 -2.58 -22.04 11.34
N TRP A 87 -1.85 -20.95 11.07
CA TRP A 87 -0.43 -21.01 10.70
C TRP A 87 0.42 -21.55 11.86
N TYR A 88 0.19 -21.04 13.06
CA TYR A 88 0.86 -21.50 14.28
C TYR A 88 0.55 -22.97 14.56
N THR A 89 -0.70 -23.37 14.41
CA THR A 89 -1.13 -24.75 14.69
C THR A 89 -0.48 -25.74 13.73
N ILE A 90 -0.46 -25.45 12.42
CA ILE A 90 0.20 -26.32 11.43
C ILE A 90 1.68 -26.48 11.77
N HIS A 91 2.38 -25.37 12.00
CA HIS A 91 3.81 -25.39 12.32
C HIS A 91 4.13 -26.13 13.64
N ASN A 92 3.26 -26.07 14.64
CA ASN A 92 3.49 -26.79 15.90
C ASN A 92 3.22 -28.29 15.81
N VAL A 93 2.22 -28.69 15.01
CA VAL A 93 1.89 -30.11 14.81
C VAL A 93 2.95 -30.77 13.94
N ASP A 94 3.36 -30.09 12.87
CA ASP A 94 4.40 -30.57 11.96
C ASP A 94 5.30 -29.40 11.52
N PRO A 95 6.45 -29.20 12.18
CA PRO A 95 7.41 -28.15 11.82
C PRO A 95 8.03 -28.32 10.43
N ASP A 96 8.01 -29.54 9.86
CA ASP A 96 8.59 -29.83 8.55
C ASP A 96 7.62 -29.51 7.40
N THR A 97 6.33 -29.33 7.68
CA THR A 97 5.34 -28.92 6.68
C THR A 97 5.63 -27.51 6.17
N ASP A 98 5.68 -27.34 4.84
CA ASP A 98 5.81 -26.02 4.23
C ASP A 98 4.49 -25.23 4.36
N VAL A 99 4.41 -24.44 5.42
CA VAL A 99 3.28 -23.55 5.72
C VAL A 99 3.04 -22.55 4.59
N PHE A 100 4.08 -22.10 3.88
CA PHE A 100 3.94 -21.12 2.80
C PHE A 100 3.33 -21.74 1.55
N ASP A 101 3.68 -22.98 1.21
CA ASP A 101 3.04 -23.69 0.11
C ASP A 101 1.58 -24.03 0.44
N TYR A 102 1.29 -24.39 1.69
CA TYR A 102 -0.10 -24.58 2.12
C TYR A 102 -0.92 -23.28 2.02
N ALA A 103 -0.37 -22.16 2.51
CA ALA A 103 -0.99 -20.85 2.41
C ALA A 103 -1.16 -20.39 0.94
N LYS A 104 -0.18 -20.69 0.09
CA LYS A 104 -0.23 -20.40 -1.36
C LYS A 104 -1.39 -21.14 -2.02
N ASN A 105 -1.55 -22.43 -1.74
CA ASN A 105 -2.62 -23.24 -2.33
C ASN A 105 -4.01 -22.77 -1.88
N LYS A 106 -4.15 -22.37 -0.60
CA LYS A 106 -5.39 -21.77 -0.07
C LYS A 106 -5.65 -20.37 -0.65
N LEU A 107 -4.62 -19.57 -0.89
CA LEU A 107 -4.73 -18.24 -1.50
C LEU A 107 -5.10 -18.32 -2.98
N SER A 108 -4.56 -19.29 -3.73
CA SER A 108 -4.72 -19.39 -5.17
C SER A 108 -5.88 -20.28 -5.63
N ALA A 109 -6.64 -20.84 -4.70
CA ALA A 109 -7.65 -21.88 -4.96
C ALA A 109 -7.10 -23.00 -5.86
N ASP A 110 -5.87 -23.46 -5.57
CA ASP A 110 -5.11 -24.34 -6.46
C ASP A 110 -5.91 -25.60 -6.87
N GLY A 111 -5.79 -25.97 -8.14
CA GLY A 111 -6.53 -27.11 -8.72
C GLY A 111 -7.95 -26.82 -9.21
N LYS A 112 -8.46 -25.58 -9.10
CA LYS A 112 -9.75 -25.18 -9.70
C LYS A 112 -9.54 -24.30 -10.96
N PRO A 113 -10.04 -24.71 -12.15
CA PRO A 113 -9.93 -23.90 -13.36
C PRO A 113 -10.77 -22.62 -13.24
N GLY A 114 -10.30 -21.51 -13.82
CA GLY A 114 -11.04 -20.24 -13.89
C GLY A 114 -10.83 -19.27 -12.73
N HIS A 115 -9.95 -19.59 -11.77
CA HIS A 115 -9.66 -18.73 -10.61
C HIS A 115 -8.41 -17.87 -10.74
N GLU A 116 -7.59 -18.03 -11.78
CA GLU A 116 -6.28 -17.36 -11.92
C GLU A 116 -6.35 -15.84 -11.76
N ALA A 117 -7.31 -15.19 -12.43
CA ALA A 117 -7.48 -13.75 -12.35
C ALA A 117 -7.86 -13.27 -10.93
N ASP A 118 -8.64 -14.06 -10.21
CA ASP A 118 -9.06 -13.76 -8.84
C ASP A 118 -7.92 -14.03 -7.85
N SER A 119 -7.14 -15.09 -8.07
CA SER A 119 -5.92 -15.42 -7.32
C SER A 119 -4.86 -14.32 -7.42
N ILE A 120 -4.63 -13.76 -8.61
CA ILE A 120 -3.72 -12.62 -8.78
C ILE A 120 -4.23 -11.41 -8.00
N LEU A 121 -5.53 -11.12 -8.07
CA LEU A 121 -6.13 -10.00 -7.34
C LEU A 121 -6.07 -10.20 -5.82
N ALA A 122 -6.27 -11.44 -5.33
CA ALA A 122 -6.12 -11.79 -3.93
C ALA A 122 -4.69 -11.60 -3.45
N ALA A 123 -3.71 -12.09 -4.22
CA ALA A 123 -2.29 -11.93 -3.90
C ALA A 123 -1.86 -10.46 -3.89
N LEU A 124 -2.36 -9.64 -4.83
CA LEU A 124 -2.18 -8.19 -4.80
C LEU A 124 -2.87 -7.56 -3.58
N GLY A 125 -4.05 -8.04 -3.21
CA GLY A 125 -4.78 -7.59 -2.02
C GLY A 125 -3.95 -7.75 -0.75
N VAL A 126 -3.27 -8.89 -0.60
CA VAL A 126 -2.37 -9.18 0.53
C VAL A 126 -1.11 -8.32 0.48
N ARG A 127 -0.46 -8.22 -0.68
CA ARG A 127 0.87 -7.58 -0.81
C ARG A 127 0.80 -6.06 -0.84
N VAL A 128 -0.11 -5.50 -1.64
CA VAL A 128 -0.24 -4.06 -1.87
C VAL A 128 -1.21 -3.44 -0.87
N GLY A 129 -2.11 -4.21 -0.25
CA GLY A 129 -3.12 -3.71 0.69
C GLY A 129 -4.36 -3.17 -0.01
N ILE A 130 -4.98 -3.96 -0.90
CA ILE A 130 -6.16 -3.53 -1.67
C ILE A 130 -7.42 -3.77 -0.83
N ALA A 131 -8.01 -2.69 -0.31
CA ALA A 131 -9.37 -2.71 0.22
C ALA A 131 -10.37 -2.63 -0.94
N CYS A 132 -11.39 -3.49 -0.90
CA CYS A 132 -12.51 -3.44 -1.82
C CYS A 132 -13.74 -3.02 -1.01
N ALA A 133 -14.30 -1.88 -1.38
CA ALA A 133 -15.63 -1.46 -0.94
C ALA A 133 -16.42 -1.08 -2.19
N PHE A 134 -17.66 -1.54 -2.26
CA PHE A 134 -18.57 -1.12 -3.32
C PHE A 134 -19.57 -0.14 -2.71
N ASP A 135 -19.52 1.12 -3.12
CA ASP A 135 -20.45 2.20 -2.72
C ASP A 135 -21.50 2.49 -3.81
N GLY A 136 -21.56 1.62 -4.83
CA GLY A 136 -22.53 1.72 -5.92
C GLY A 136 -23.93 1.29 -5.49
N LYS A 137 -24.95 1.80 -6.20
CA LYS A 137 -26.38 1.54 -5.97
C LYS A 137 -26.63 0.10 -5.54
N GLU A 138 -27.38 -0.01 -4.45
CA GLU A 138 -28.02 -1.22 -3.93
C GLU A 138 -28.35 -2.18 -5.09
N ILE A 139 -27.93 -3.44 -4.99
CA ILE A 139 -28.42 -4.48 -5.90
C ILE A 139 -29.94 -4.54 -5.69
N THR A 140 -30.70 -3.84 -6.52
CA THR A 140 -32.16 -3.93 -6.53
C THR A 140 -32.51 -5.25 -7.18
N PHE A 141 -32.83 -6.24 -6.34
CA PHE A 141 -33.47 -7.46 -6.79
C PHE A 141 -34.93 -7.11 -7.12
N ASP A 142 -35.16 -6.59 -8.33
CA ASP A 142 -36.52 -6.38 -8.81
C ASP A 142 -37.18 -7.77 -8.98
N GLU A 143 -38.47 -7.88 -8.67
CA GLU A 143 -39.28 -9.13 -8.73
C GLU A 143 -39.30 -9.78 -10.13
N GLU A 144 -38.72 -9.12 -11.14
CA GLU A 144 -38.69 -9.50 -12.55
C GLU A 144 -37.33 -10.03 -13.03
N GLY A 145 -36.39 -10.31 -12.12
CA GLY A 145 -35.24 -11.19 -12.42
C GLY A 145 -34.18 -10.57 -13.32
N VAL A 146 -33.78 -9.32 -13.06
CA VAL A 146 -32.58 -8.76 -13.71
C VAL A 146 -31.35 -9.55 -13.20
N THR A 147 -30.75 -10.32 -14.10
CA THR A 147 -29.49 -11.02 -13.86
C THR A 147 -28.39 -9.99 -13.65
N VAL A 148 -27.96 -9.80 -12.41
CA VAL A 148 -26.75 -9.02 -12.10
C VAL A 148 -25.58 -9.70 -12.83
N ASP A 149 -24.87 -8.95 -13.67
CA ASP A 149 -23.71 -9.44 -14.43
C ASP A 149 -22.75 -10.20 -13.47
N GLU A 150 -22.28 -11.39 -13.87
CA GLU A 150 -21.31 -12.17 -13.09
C GLU A 150 -20.00 -11.40 -12.84
N LYS A 151 -19.76 -10.34 -13.61
CA LYS A 151 -18.66 -9.38 -13.45
C LYS A 151 -18.96 -8.25 -12.46
N HIS A 152 -20.11 -8.27 -11.78
CA HIS A 152 -20.43 -7.27 -10.79
C HIS A 152 -19.42 -7.32 -9.61
N PRO A 153 -18.94 -6.17 -9.10
CA PRO A 153 -17.93 -6.13 -8.03
C PRO A 153 -18.29 -6.96 -6.80
N TYR A 154 -19.58 -7.04 -6.46
CA TYR A 154 -20.07 -7.88 -5.37
C TYR A 154 -19.69 -9.36 -5.55
N TRP A 155 -19.90 -9.94 -6.74
CA TRP A 155 -19.61 -11.35 -6.99
C TRP A 155 -18.12 -11.65 -6.93
N ILE A 156 -17.29 -10.71 -7.40
CA ILE A 156 -15.84 -10.85 -7.30
C ILE A 156 -15.41 -10.82 -5.84
N GLN A 157 -15.92 -9.89 -5.03
CA GLN A 157 -15.62 -9.85 -3.59
C GLN A 157 -16.04 -11.15 -2.89
N SER A 158 -17.23 -11.66 -3.21
CA SER A 158 -17.72 -12.93 -2.66
C SER A 158 -16.79 -14.10 -3.01
N LYS A 159 -16.37 -14.23 -4.27
CA LYS A 159 -15.41 -15.27 -4.71
C LYS A 159 -14.05 -15.15 -4.04
N LEU A 160 -13.57 -13.93 -3.80
CA LEU A 160 -12.30 -13.70 -3.10
C LEU A 160 -12.39 -14.13 -1.63
N VAL A 161 -13.53 -13.87 -0.96
CA VAL A 161 -13.77 -14.33 0.42
C VAL A 161 -13.92 -15.85 0.48
N GLU A 162 -14.69 -16.43 -0.43
CA GLU A 162 -15.00 -17.86 -0.45
C GLU A 162 -13.76 -18.72 -0.75
N SER A 163 -12.92 -18.31 -1.72
CA SER A 163 -11.89 -19.19 -2.28
C SER A 163 -10.45 -18.68 -2.18
N HIS A 164 -10.22 -17.45 -1.72
CA HIS A 164 -8.88 -16.82 -1.79
C HIS A 164 -8.42 -16.17 -0.48
N MET A 165 -8.87 -16.69 0.67
CA MET A 165 -8.44 -16.26 2.01
C MET A 165 -8.64 -14.76 2.30
N ARG A 166 -9.54 -14.09 1.58
CA ARG A 166 -9.90 -12.69 1.84
C ARG A 166 -10.85 -12.62 3.04
N MET A 167 -10.69 -11.58 3.86
CA MET A 167 -11.54 -11.37 5.04
C MET A 167 -12.75 -10.51 4.67
N ALA A 168 -13.92 -10.94 5.15
CA ALA A 168 -15.09 -10.08 5.26
C ALA A 168 -15.02 -9.34 6.60
N TYR A 169 -15.06 -8.01 6.56
CA TYR A 169 -15.07 -7.15 7.75
C TYR A 169 -16.54 -6.87 8.15
N PRO A 170 -17.13 -5.66 8.02
CA PRO A 170 -18.58 -5.55 8.16
C PRO A 170 -19.32 -5.94 6.88
N ILE A 171 -20.41 -6.69 7.06
CA ILE A 171 -21.50 -6.85 6.10
C ILE A 171 -22.66 -6.01 6.62
N PRO A 172 -22.95 -4.84 6.04
CA PRO A 172 -24.03 -3.98 6.47
C PRO A 172 -25.40 -4.68 6.45
N HIS A 173 -26.32 -4.24 7.30
CA HIS A 173 -27.66 -4.84 7.47
C HIS A 173 -28.46 -4.96 6.17
N ARG A 174 -28.20 -4.06 5.20
CA ARG A 174 -28.89 -4.07 3.90
C ARG A 174 -28.30 -5.07 2.90
N GLN A 175 -27.21 -5.76 3.23
CA GLN A 175 -26.53 -6.82 2.44
C GLN A 175 -26.20 -6.47 0.96
N GLY A 176 -26.41 -5.24 0.51
CA GLY A 176 -26.14 -4.81 -0.87
C GLY A 176 -24.66 -4.64 -1.21
N TYR A 177 -23.76 -4.69 -0.21
CA TYR A 177 -22.32 -4.68 -0.40
C TYR A 177 -21.61 -5.28 0.82
N MET A 178 -20.33 -5.59 0.66
CA MET A 178 -19.45 -6.12 1.71
C MET A 178 -18.19 -5.26 1.76
N HIS A 179 -17.65 -5.06 2.96
CA HIS A 179 -16.28 -4.54 3.09
C HIS A 179 -15.33 -5.72 3.19
N THR A 180 -14.42 -5.83 2.24
CA THR A 180 -13.46 -6.94 2.21
C THR A 180 -12.03 -6.45 2.08
N GLY A 181 -11.11 -7.16 2.72
CA GLY A 181 -9.68 -6.88 2.62
C GLY A 181 -8.83 -8.05 3.07
N SER A 182 -7.53 -7.82 3.06
CA SER A 182 -6.55 -8.77 3.60
C SER A 182 -6.02 -8.20 4.90
N SER A 183 -6.06 -8.99 5.95
CA SER A 183 -5.38 -8.64 7.20
C SER A 183 -3.86 -8.75 7.00
N SER A 184 -3.09 -8.03 7.81
CA SER A 184 -1.63 -8.10 7.77
C SER A 184 -1.20 -9.51 8.19
N GLU A 185 -0.64 -10.32 7.31
CA GLU A 185 -0.24 -11.70 7.63
C GLU A 185 1.08 -12.03 6.93
N PRO A 186 2.20 -12.15 7.67
CA PRO A 186 3.51 -12.39 7.07
C PRO A 186 3.57 -13.67 6.23
N VAL A 187 2.92 -14.74 6.72
CA VAL A 187 2.83 -16.04 6.02
C VAL A 187 2.08 -15.91 4.70
N LEU A 188 0.93 -15.21 4.70
CA LEU A 188 0.12 -15.02 3.50
C LEU A 188 0.82 -14.07 2.51
N ALA A 189 1.54 -13.06 3.01
CA ALA A 189 2.33 -12.16 2.18
C ALA A 189 3.51 -12.87 1.49
N GLU A 190 4.19 -13.78 2.19
CA GLU A 190 5.21 -14.66 1.60
C GLU A 190 4.59 -15.58 0.53
N ALA A 191 3.46 -16.21 0.83
CA ALA A 191 2.74 -17.07 -0.10
C ALA A 191 2.29 -16.32 -1.37
N ALA A 192 1.76 -15.11 -1.21
CA ALA A 192 1.38 -14.23 -2.31
C ALA A 192 2.60 -13.85 -3.18
N GLY A 193 3.75 -13.56 -2.56
CA GLY A 193 5.00 -13.32 -3.28
C GLY A 193 5.44 -14.53 -4.10
N ARG A 194 5.41 -15.73 -3.50
CA ARG A 194 5.73 -17.00 -4.17
C ARG A 194 4.77 -17.29 -5.34
N TYR A 195 3.48 -17.00 -5.18
CA TYR A 195 2.48 -17.19 -6.23
C TYR A 195 2.74 -16.25 -7.42
N LEU A 196 2.86 -14.95 -7.15
CA LEU A 196 3.05 -13.94 -8.18
C LEU A 196 4.42 -14.06 -8.88
N GLY A 197 5.43 -14.56 -8.18
CA GLY A 197 6.77 -14.73 -8.72
C GLY A 197 7.10 -16.11 -9.27
N GLY A 198 6.21 -17.09 -9.12
CA GLY A 198 6.37 -18.46 -9.60
C GLY A 198 5.50 -18.78 -10.82
N GLY A 199 5.82 -19.86 -11.53
CA GLY A 199 5.08 -20.31 -12.73
C GLY A 199 5.29 -19.41 -13.96
N ASP A 200 4.28 -19.36 -14.83
CA ASP A 200 4.26 -18.52 -16.05
C ASP A 200 3.90 -17.05 -15.77
N HIS A 201 3.63 -16.69 -14.50
CA HIS A 201 3.26 -15.34 -14.13
C HIS A 201 4.45 -14.37 -14.28
N ARG A 202 4.24 -13.26 -15.00
CA ARG A 202 5.27 -12.23 -15.24
C ARG A 202 5.47 -11.28 -14.04
N GLY A 203 5.12 -11.70 -12.82
CA GLY A 203 5.28 -10.91 -11.60
C GLY A 203 4.26 -9.78 -11.43
N MET A 204 4.39 -9.05 -10.31
CA MET A 204 3.57 -7.86 -10.02
C MET A 204 3.76 -6.73 -11.04
N MET A 205 4.96 -6.63 -11.64
CA MET A 205 5.30 -5.60 -12.62
C MET A 205 4.32 -5.54 -13.78
N ILE A 206 3.88 -6.70 -14.27
CA ILE A 206 3.15 -6.83 -15.53
C ILE A 206 1.74 -7.33 -15.25
N GLU A 207 1.62 -8.56 -14.78
CA GLU A 207 0.31 -9.19 -14.58
C GLU A 207 -0.43 -8.53 -13.42
N GLY A 208 0.30 -8.21 -12.35
CA GLY A 208 -0.27 -7.50 -11.21
C GLY A 208 -0.87 -6.14 -11.59
N LEU A 209 -0.11 -5.34 -12.35
CA LEU A 209 -0.57 -4.03 -12.82
C LEU A 209 -1.76 -4.15 -13.77
N LYS A 210 -1.73 -5.09 -14.72
CA LYS A 210 -2.84 -5.32 -15.65
C LYS A 210 -4.12 -5.66 -14.89
N ARG A 211 -4.05 -6.58 -13.93
CA ARG A 211 -5.21 -6.97 -13.11
C ARG A 211 -5.72 -5.82 -12.24
N LEU A 212 -4.81 -4.98 -11.76
CA LEU A 212 -5.17 -3.77 -11.01
C LEU A 212 -5.93 -2.76 -11.89
N CYS A 213 -5.50 -2.55 -13.14
CA CYS A 213 -6.21 -1.71 -14.10
C CYS A 213 -7.64 -2.19 -14.33
N GLU A 214 -7.82 -3.51 -14.52
CA GLU A 214 -9.14 -4.12 -14.70
C GLU A 214 -10.02 -3.91 -13.46
N ALA A 215 -9.49 -4.19 -12.27
CA ALA A 215 -10.23 -4.05 -11.03
C ALA A 215 -10.67 -2.59 -10.76
N LEU A 216 -9.83 -1.61 -11.12
CA LEU A 216 -10.18 -0.19 -11.07
C LEU A 216 -11.24 0.19 -12.11
N GLY A 217 -11.13 -0.31 -13.33
CA GLY A 217 -12.12 -0.10 -14.39
C GLY A 217 -13.50 -0.66 -14.03
N MET A 218 -13.54 -1.69 -13.20
CA MET A 218 -14.77 -2.31 -12.69
C MET A 218 -15.32 -1.63 -11.42
N GLY A 219 -14.62 -0.65 -10.85
CA GLY A 219 -15.01 0.00 -9.59
C GLY A 219 -14.91 -0.92 -8.37
N LEU A 220 -14.08 -1.97 -8.43
CA LEU A 220 -13.89 -2.93 -7.35
C LEU A 220 -12.94 -2.42 -6.27
N VAL A 221 -12.01 -1.55 -6.64
CA VAL A 221 -10.97 -1.01 -5.76
C VAL A 221 -11.31 0.41 -5.36
N THR A 222 -11.24 0.66 -4.05
CA THR A 222 -11.44 1.98 -3.46
C THR A 222 -10.13 2.53 -2.91
N GLY A 223 -9.95 3.85 -3.03
CA GLY A 223 -8.77 4.56 -2.52
C GLY A 223 -8.17 5.50 -3.55
N GLU A 224 -7.21 6.32 -3.12
CA GLU A 224 -6.51 7.22 -4.02
C GLU A 224 -5.63 6.44 -5.01
N ARG A 225 -5.87 6.65 -6.31
CA ARG A 225 -5.15 5.97 -7.40
C ARG A 225 -3.64 6.17 -7.31
N GLY A 226 -3.20 7.36 -6.91
CA GLY A 226 -1.79 7.68 -6.69
C GLY A 226 -1.15 6.81 -5.60
N GLU A 227 -1.79 6.73 -4.44
CA GLU A 227 -1.31 5.92 -3.32
C GLU A 227 -1.23 4.43 -3.65
N LEU A 228 -2.23 3.93 -4.38
CA LEU A 228 -2.26 2.54 -4.82
C LEU A 228 -1.12 2.21 -5.78
N VAL A 229 -0.86 3.10 -6.76
CA VAL A 229 0.28 2.96 -7.69
C VAL A 229 1.61 3.03 -6.95
N ALA A 230 1.75 3.96 -6.01
CA ALA A 230 2.96 4.09 -5.21
C ALA A 230 3.26 2.81 -4.41
N ARG A 231 2.25 2.23 -3.74
CA ARG A 231 2.41 0.95 -3.02
C ARG A 231 2.80 -0.20 -3.95
N LEU A 232 2.20 -0.27 -5.14
CA LEU A 232 2.58 -1.25 -6.16
C LEU A 232 4.04 -1.07 -6.60
N LEU A 233 4.48 0.17 -6.88
CA LEU A 233 5.85 0.49 -7.26
C LEU A 233 6.85 0.08 -6.16
N LEU A 234 6.56 0.43 -4.91
CA LEU A 234 7.42 0.15 -3.76
C LEU A 234 7.55 -1.35 -3.49
N THR A 235 6.43 -2.08 -3.51
CA THR A 235 6.43 -3.55 -3.32
C THR A 235 7.17 -4.25 -4.46
N THR A 236 7.03 -3.72 -5.68
CA THR A 236 7.73 -4.27 -6.85
C THR A 236 9.24 -3.98 -6.80
N ALA A 237 9.64 -2.78 -6.37
CA ALA A 237 11.04 -2.43 -6.14
C ALA A 237 11.69 -3.34 -5.10
N HIS A 238 10.95 -3.69 -4.05
CA HIS A 238 11.41 -4.67 -3.06
C HIS A 238 11.70 -6.04 -3.69
N ASP A 239 10.82 -6.54 -4.54
CA ASP A 239 11.01 -7.84 -5.21
C ASP A 239 12.17 -7.83 -6.21
N ILE A 240 12.37 -6.71 -6.92
CA ILE A 240 13.53 -6.52 -7.79
C ILE A 240 14.82 -6.56 -6.97
N ALA A 241 14.87 -5.83 -5.84
CA ALA A 241 16.03 -5.81 -4.97
C ALA A 241 16.37 -7.21 -4.43
N LEU A 242 15.38 -8.01 -4.05
CA LEU A 242 15.60 -9.40 -3.64
C LEU A 242 16.18 -10.26 -4.76
N ARG A 243 15.68 -10.12 -5.99
CA ARG A 243 16.18 -10.87 -7.16
C ARG A 243 17.63 -10.50 -7.49
N ASP A 244 17.94 -9.21 -7.43
CA ASP A 244 19.28 -8.69 -7.70
C ASP A 244 20.30 -9.21 -6.67
N VAL A 245 19.95 -9.18 -5.39
CA VAL A 245 20.80 -9.71 -4.31
C VAL A 245 21.04 -11.22 -4.47
N ASN A 246 20.01 -11.98 -4.85
CA ASN A 246 20.12 -13.43 -5.07
C ASN A 246 20.73 -13.81 -6.43
N ARG A 247 21.10 -12.82 -7.27
CA ARG A 247 21.65 -13.00 -8.62
C ARG A 247 20.82 -13.95 -9.49
N GLY A 248 19.50 -13.85 -9.42
CA GLY A 248 18.61 -14.70 -10.19
C GLY A 248 17.18 -14.74 -9.69
N PRO A 249 16.32 -15.52 -10.35
CA PRO A 249 14.95 -15.73 -9.88
C PRO A 249 14.96 -16.35 -8.49
N LEU A 250 14.09 -15.85 -7.62
CA LEU A 250 13.86 -16.41 -6.30
C LEU A 250 13.32 -17.82 -6.47
N ARG A 251 14.13 -18.83 -6.16
CA ARG A 251 13.68 -20.22 -6.11
C ARG A 251 13.14 -20.47 -4.71
N PRO A 252 11.83 -20.72 -4.54
CA PRO A 252 11.27 -21.02 -3.23
C PRO A 252 11.97 -22.24 -2.66
N ILE A 253 12.53 -22.09 -1.46
CA ILE A 253 13.07 -23.21 -0.69
C ILE A 253 11.96 -23.64 0.26
N SER A 254 11.76 -24.95 0.38
CA SER A 254 10.75 -25.50 1.27
C SER A 254 10.99 -24.99 2.70
N ASN A 255 9.92 -24.52 3.34
CA ASN A 255 9.92 -24.04 4.72
C ASN A 255 10.92 -22.90 5.02
N ARG A 256 11.20 -22.05 4.01
CA ARG A 256 12.02 -20.83 4.18
C ARG A 256 11.44 -19.63 3.46
N PRO A 257 11.28 -18.47 4.09
CA PRO A 257 10.76 -17.30 3.40
C PRO A 257 11.73 -16.84 2.30
N SER A 258 11.19 -16.42 1.16
CA SER A 258 11.90 -15.94 -0.02
C SER A 258 11.69 -14.44 -0.23
N TYR A 259 10.48 -13.96 0.05
CA TYR A 259 10.04 -12.58 -0.09
C TYR A 259 10.02 -11.83 1.23
N HIS A 260 9.85 -12.52 2.36
CA HIS A 260 9.90 -11.92 3.68
C HIS A 260 11.34 -11.91 4.22
N ARG A 261 12.19 -11.01 3.68
CA ARG A 261 13.61 -10.88 4.06
C ARG A 261 14.08 -9.43 4.09
N PRO A 262 15.06 -9.08 4.95
CA PRO A 262 15.63 -7.74 5.00
C PRO A 262 16.48 -7.45 3.76
N ILE A 263 16.42 -6.21 3.30
CA ILE A 263 17.19 -5.67 2.16
C ILE A 263 17.90 -4.42 2.64
N ARG A 264 19.12 -4.17 2.16
CA ARG A 264 19.80 -2.91 2.47
C ARG A 264 19.03 -1.73 1.86
N VAL A 265 18.91 -0.63 2.60
CA VAL A 265 18.18 0.57 2.16
C VAL A 265 18.68 1.06 0.79
N VAL A 266 20.01 1.07 0.58
CA VAL A 266 20.61 1.51 -0.68
C VAL A 266 20.24 0.60 -1.85
N ASP A 267 20.19 -0.73 -1.64
CA ASP A 267 19.80 -1.67 -2.70
C ASP A 267 18.33 -1.50 -3.05
N PHE A 268 17.46 -1.27 -2.05
CA PHE A 268 16.05 -0.97 -2.25
C PHE A 268 15.83 0.33 -3.05
N LEU A 269 16.53 1.42 -2.71
CA LEU A 269 16.45 2.67 -3.46
C LEU A 269 16.96 2.54 -4.90
N CYS A 270 18.03 1.75 -5.11
CA CYS A 270 18.54 1.44 -6.44
C CYS A 270 17.56 0.57 -7.26
N ALA A 271 16.77 -0.28 -6.61
CA ALA A 271 15.72 -1.03 -7.29
C ALA A 271 14.48 -0.16 -7.60
N LEU A 272 14.18 0.84 -6.75
CA LEU A 272 13.06 1.75 -6.94
C LEU A 272 13.29 2.72 -8.10
N PHE A 273 14.47 3.34 -8.16
CA PHE A 273 14.80 4.36 -9.17
C PHE A 273 15.60 3.81 -10.33
N HIS A 274 15.46 4.43 -11.50
CA HIS A 274 16.22 4.05 -12.68
C HIS A 274 17.73 4.28 -12.50
N LYS A 275 18.55 3.44 -13.15
CA LYS A 275 20.03 3.41 -13.02
C LYS A 275 20.71 4.76 -13.22
N LYS A 276 20.14 5.62 -14.05
CA LYS A 276 20.61 7.00 -14.31
C LYS A 276 20.69 7.86 -13.04
N HIS A 277 19.89 7.55 -12.01
CA HIS A 277 19.79 8.37 -10.81
C HIS A 277 20.48 7.78 -9.57
N HIS A 278 21.01 6.56 -9.65
CA HIS A 278 21.60 5.86 -8.50
C HIS A 278 22.73 6.64 -7.84
N ILE A 279 23.62 7.23 -8.64
CA ILE A 279 24.74 8.05 -8.14
C ILE A 279 24.20 9.28 -7.41
N LYS A 280 23.23 9.98 -8.01
CA LYS A 280 22.62 11.19 -7.43
C LYS A 280 21.96 10.90 -6.07
N ILE A 281 21.30 9.76 -5.94
CA ILE A 281 20.63 9.35 -4.69
C ILE A 281 21.66 8.94 -3.63
N ARG A 282 22.67 8.16 -4.01
CA ARG A 282 23.71 7.70 -3.06
C ARG A 282 24.54 8.87 -2.51
N ASP A 283 24.80 9.86 -3.34
CA ASP A 283 25.63 11.02 -3.01
C ASP A 283 24.79 12.20 -2.48
N ALA A 284 23.48 12.00 -2.28
CA ALA A 284 22.57 12.98 -1.71
C ALA A 284 23.06 13.45 -0.33
N LYS A 285 23.01 14.77 -0.11
CA LYS A 285 23.31 15.42 1.17
C LYS A 285 22.03 15.63 1.97
N SER A 286 22.18 15.81 3.28
CA SER A 286 21.04 16.18 4.13
C SER A 286 20.56 17.60 3.82
N LEU A 287 19.32 17.90 4.20
CA LEU A 287 18.65 19.18 3.95
C LEU A 287 19.46 20.38 4.43
N THR A 288 20.09 20.32 5.61
CA THR A 288 20.83 21.46 6.17
C THR A 288 22.28 21.58 5.70
N ARG A 289 22.81 20.57 4.99
CA ARG A 289 24.20 20.52 4.47
C ARG A 289 25.28 20.79 5.53
N ARG A 290 25.03 20.48 6.80
CA ARG A 290 26.02 20.70 7.87
C ARG A 290 27.30 19.90 7.61
N ASP A 291 28.45 20.56 7.73
CA ASP A 291 29.77 19.94 7.58
C ASP A 291 29.94 18.79 8.59
N GLY A 292 30.40 17.63 8.11
CA GLY A 292 30.59 16.42 8.93
C GLY A 292 29.45 15.40 8.85
N ILE A 293 28.31 15.73 8.24
CA ILE A 293 27.22 14.77 8.02
C ILE A 293 27.50 13.94 6.76
N ALA A 294 27.33 12.63 6.89
CA ALA A 294 27.59 11.68 5.82
C ALA A 294 26.58 11.82 4.68
N SER A 295 26.95 11.40 3.46
CA SER A 295 25.98 11.26 2.37
C SER A 295 24.99 10.13 2.68
N LEU A 296 23.84 10.12 1.99
CA LEU A 296 22.79 9.10 2.17
C LEU A 296 23.37 7.67 2.13
N GLY A 297 24.20 7.37 1.11
CA GLY A 297 24.80 6.04 0.97
C GLY A 297 25.72 5.63 2.12
N LYS A 298 26.36 6.59 2.79
CA LYS A 298 27.22 6.33 3.95
C LYS A 298 26.40 6.26 5.25
N ALA A 299 25.41 7.14 5.40
CA ALA A 299 24.53 7.18 6.57
C ALA A 299 23.70 5.89 6.71
N PHE A 300 23.28 5.31 5.59
CA PHE A 300 22.45 4.10 5.53
C PHE A 300 23.23 2.85 5.10
N TYR A 301 24.56 2.85 5.20
CA TYR A 301 25.40 1.73 4.74
C TYR A 301 25.06 0.40 5.43
N ASN A 302 24.84 0.44 6.75
CA ASN A 302 24.46 -0.71 7.56
C ASN A 302 23.03 -0.55 8.10
N SER A 303 22.09 -0.42 7.17
CA SER A 303 20.67 -0.25 7.49
C SER A 303 19.81 -1.07 6.54
N PHE A 304 18.67 -1.53 7.06
CA PHE A 304 17.84 -2.52 6.37
C PHE A 304 16.37 -2.11 6.36
N VAL A 305 15.74 -2.20 5.19
CA VAL A 305 14.28 -2.24 5.06
C VAL A 305 13.83 -3.69 5.17
N PHE A 306 12.70 -3.92 5.84
CA PHE A 306 12.11 -5.25 5.95
C PHE A 306 10.59 -5.13 5.88
N PHE A 307 10.04 -5.39 4.70
CA PHE A 307 8.60 -5.46 4.51
C PHE A 307 8.24 -6.43 3.38
N SER A 308 7.17 -7.20 3.55
CA SER A 308 6.60 -8.04 2.49
C SER A 308 5.24 -7.56 2.01
N HIS A 309 4.59 -6.65 2.75
CA HIS A 309 3.25 -6.18 2.41
C HIS A 309 2.96 -4.81 3.04
N PHE A 310 1.88 -4.17 2.59
CA PHE A 310 1.34 -2.95 3.19
C PHE A 310 0.15 -3.26 4.12
N ALA A 311 0.12 -2.59 5.26
CA ALA A 311 -0.98 -2.58 6.21
C ALA A 311 -1.53 -1.16 6.40
N LEU A 312 -2.82 -1.03 6.70
CA LEU A 312 -3.46 0.26 6.95
C LEU A 312 -3.32 0.65 8.43
N ALA A 313 -2.89 1.87 8.71
CA ALA A 313 -2.88 2.43 10.05
C ALA A 313 -4.30 2.72 10.55
N GLY A 314 -4.65 2.23 11.74
CA GLY A 314 -5.91 2.57 12.41
C GLY A 314 -5.94 4.00 12.96
N ASP A 315 -4.78 4.50 13.36
CA ASP A 315 -4.57 5.82 13.96
C ASP A 315 -3.17 6.36 13.63
N SER A 316 -2.89 7.59 14.05
CA SER A 316 -1.60 8.24 13.87
C SER A 316 -0.51 7.68 14.80
N GLU A 317 -0.87 6.99 15.88
CA GLU A 317 0.10 6.40 16.82
C GLU A 317 0.86 5.24 16.19
N MET A 318 0.26 4.57 15.20
CA MET A 318 0.94 3.57 14.37
C MET A 318 2.14 4.11 13.58
N LEU A 319 2.29 5.43 13.45
CA LEU A 319 3.47 6.07 12.85
C LEU A 319 4.61 6.32 13.85
N SER A 320 4.37 6.13 15.15
CA SER A 320 5.38 6.35 16.19
C SER A 320 6.52 5.32 16.12
N ALA A 321 7.73 5.71 16.56
CA ALA A 321 8.90 4.82 16.59
C ALA A 321 8.66 3.42 17.22
N PRO A 322 7.96 3.25 18.37
CA PRO A 322 7.67 1.92 18.89
C PRO A 322 6.72 1.11 18.00
N ALA A 323 5.70 1.75 17.41
CA ALA A 323 4.79 1.06 16.48
C ALA A 323 5.51 0.67 15.17
N LEU A 324 6.44 1.50 14.69
CA LEU A 324 7.27 1.18 13.53
C LEU A 324 8.20 -0.02 13.80
N ALA A 325 8.67 -0.21 15.03
CA ALA A 325 9.42 -1.41 15.40
C ALA A 325 8.53 -2.67 15.32
N THR A 326 7.27 -2.59 15.74
CA THR A 326 6.30 -3.69 15.58
C THR A 326 6.02 -3.98 14.12
N ALA A 327 5.82 -2.93 13.33
CA ALA A 327 5.63 -3.03 11.89
C ALA A 327 6.84 -3.69 11.21
N LEU A 328 8.05 -3.33 11.62
CA LEU A 328 9.28 -3.92 11.13
C LEU A 328 9.35 -5.42 11.48
N LEU A 329 9.14 -5.82 12.74
CA LEU A 329 9.18 -7.25 13.12
C LEU A 329 8.12 -8.08 12.41
N ARG A 330 6.96 -7.50 12.12
CA ARG A 330 5.90 -8.10 11.32
C ARG A 330 6.19 -8.07 9.82
N GLY A 331 7.22 -7.34 9.39
CA GLY A 331 7.56 -7.10 7.99
C GLY A 331 6.43 -6.44 7.21
N MET A 332 5.84 -5.38 7.75
CA MET A 332 4.84 -4.56 7.08
C MET A 332 5.32 -3.12 6.88
N ALA A 333 5.03 -2.57 5.70
CA ALA A 333 5.00 -1.14 5.46
C ALA A 333 3.61 -0.61 5.84
N ILE A 334 3.52 0.66 6.25
CA ILE A 334 2.29 1.25 6.75
C ILE A 334 1.75 2.26 5.76
N GLN A 335 0.48 2.14 5.39
CA GLN A 335 -0.30 3.20 4.78
C GLN A 335 -0.91 4.04 5.90
N ALA A 336 -0.68 5.36 5.87
CA ALA A 336 -1.24 6.27 6.86
C ALA A 336 -2.77 6.34 6.74
N LYS A 337 -3.41 6.81 7.81
CA LYS A 337 -4.85 7.02 7.83
C LYS A 337 -5.23 8.18 6.91
N ALA A 338 -6.40 8.08 6.27
CA ALA A 338 -6.97 9.19 5.50
C ALA A 338 -7.06 10.46 6.36
N GLY A 339 -6.57 11.58 5.82
CA GLY A 339 -6.53 12.88 6.51
C GLY A 339 -5.32 13.07 7.43
N GLN A 340 -4.36 12.15 7.46
CA GLN A 340 -3.06 12.39 8.08
C GLN A 340 -2.34 13.51 7.32
N GLU A 341 -1.87 14.53 8.04
CA GLU A 341 -1.10 15.60 7.42
C GLU A 341 0.31 15.10 7.05
N CYS A 342 0.75 15.43 5.83
CA CYS A 342 2.12 15.32 5.31
C CYS A 342 2.68 13.91 5.01
N ILE A 343 2.10 12.82 5.51
CA ILE A 343 2.62 11.46 5.31
C ILE A 343 1.49 10.52 4.89
N ASP A 344 1.63 9.92 3.70
CA ASP A 344 0.66 8.97 3.15
C ASP A 344 1.07 7.51 3.38
N ALA A 345 2.37 7.24 3.45
CA ALA A 345 2.90 5.92 3.79
C ALA A 345 4.27 5.98 4.47
N VAL A 346 4.62 4.92 5.21
CA VAL A 346 5.90 4.79 5.92
C VAL A 346 6.47 3.39 5.72
N ILE A 347 7.76 3.31 5.38
CA ILE A 347 8.52 2.06 5.37
C ILE A 347 9.52 2.10 6.55
N PRO A 348 9.38 1.23 7.55
CA PRO A 348 10.34 1.15 8.66
C PRO A 348 11.75 0.75 8.20
N ILE A 349 12.79 1.35 8.82
CA ILE A 349 14.20 1.03 8.61
C ILE A 349 14.85 0.63 9.93
N HIS A 350 15.50 -0.53 9.97
CA HIS A 350 16.41 -0.88 11.06
C HIS A 350 17.80 -0.28 10.84
N MET A 351 18.30 0.45 11.83
CA MET A 351 19.65 1.02 11.84
C MET A 351 20.58 0.11 12.66
N GLY A 352 21.57 -0.50 11.99
CA GLY A 352 22.53 -1.40 12.63
C GLY A 352 22.62 -2.77 11.96
N SER A 353 23.35 -3.68 12.60
CA SER A 353 23.47 -5.06 12.12
C SER A 353 22.15 -5.83 12.24
N LEU A 354 21.99 -6.88 11.44
CA LEU A 354 20.83 -7.79 11.52
C LEU A 354 20.73 -8.52 12.86
N ASP A 355 21.85 -8.67 13.57
CA ASP A 355 21.95 -9.29 14.89
C ASP A 355 21.60 -8.33 16.04
N ASN A 356 21.51 -7.03 15.76
CA ASN A 356 21.16 -6.05 16.78
C ASN A 356 19.66 -6.14 17.09
N PRO A 357 19.27 -5.98 18.37
CA PRO A 357 17.87 -5.97 18.74
C PRO A 357 17.12 -4.80 18.09
N VAL A 358 15.89 -5.07 17.67
CA VAL A 358 14.98 -4.05 17.15
C VAL A 358 14.36 -3.29 18.32
N SER A 359 14.54 -1.97 18.33
CA SER A 359 13.96 -1.08 19.34
C SER A 359 13.63 0.28 18.74
N ALA A 360 12.82 1.08 19.43
CA ALA A 360 12.52 2.45 19.01
C ALA A 360 13.79 3.32 18.80
N GLU A 361 14.90 3.00 19.49
CA GLU A 361 16.17 3.73 19.34
C GLU A 361 16.95 3.35 18.08
N THR A 362 16.76 2.14 17.57
CA THR A 362 17.38 1.66 16.32
C THR A 362 16.46 1.88 15.11
N MET A 363 15.30 2.51 15.30
CA MET A 363 14.36 2.78 14.22
C MET A 363 14.66 4.07 13.46
N SER A 364 14.62 3.94 12.15
CA SER A 364 14.48 5.02 11.18
C SER A 364 13.29 4.71 10.26
N ALA A 365 12.99 5.59 9.32
CA ALA A 365 11.87 5.47 8.41
C ALA A 365 12.17 6.08 7.03
N ILE A 366 11.49 5.54 6.02
CA ILE A 366 11.24 6.21 4.74
C ILE A 366 9.82 6.76 4.80
N ASN A 367 9.69 8.07 4.96
CA ASN A 367 8.41 8.77 4.91
C ASN A 367 8.04 9.03 3.45
N LEU A 368 6.82 8.70 3.06
CA LEU A 368 6.32 8.85 1.70
C LEU A 368 5.16 9.82 1.67
N GLU A 369 5.26 10.79 0.77
CA GLU A 369 4.15 11.67 0.39
C GLU A 369 3.87 11.46 -1.10
N ILE A 370 2.62 11.19 -1.43
CA ILE A 370 2.19 10.73 -2.75
C ILE A 370 1.20 11.75 -3.30
N LYS A 371 1.57 12.37 -4.41
CA LYS A 371 0.75 13.37 -5.08
C LYS A 371 0.38 12.93 -6.48
N ASN A 372 -0.93 12.83 -6.72
CA ASN A 372 -1.49 12.57 -8.04
C ASN A 372 -2.13 13.84 -8.63
N ARG A 373 -1.39 14.96 -8.70
CA ARG A 373 -1.87 16.25 -9.24
C ARG A 373 -0.82 16.90 -10.15
N GLN A 374 -1.29 17.69 -11.10
CA GLN A 374 -0.42 18.44 -12.04
C GLN A 374 0.25 19.68 -11.41
N GLY A 375 -0.26 20.16 -10.27
CA GLY A 375 0.24 21.36 -9.59
C GLY A 375 1.42 21.12 -8.66
N LEU A 376 2.41 22.02 -8.70
CA LEU A 376 3.59 21.98 -7.85
C LEU A 376 3.32 22.73 -6.55
N SER A 377 3.13 21.99 -5.46
CA SER A 377 3.11 22.57 -4.11
C SER A 377 4.37 22.14 -3.38
N ARG A 378 5.10 23.09 -2.77
CA ARG A 378 6.15 22.75 -1.81
C ARG A 378 5.48 22.02 -0.65
N CYS A 379 5.87 20.78 -0.42
CA CYS A 379 5.50 20.08 0.80
C CYS A 379 6.72 19.86 1.67
N GLN A 380 6.52 20.16 2.94
CA GLN A 380 7.51 19.96 3.97
C GLN A 380 7.00 18.76 4.79
N ILE A 381 7.70 17.63 4.67
CA ILE A 381 7.39 16.44 5.46
C ILE A 381 7.95 16.66 6.86
N ASP A 382 7.08 16.62 7.86
CA ASP A 382 7.51 16.65 9.25
C ASP A 382 8.02 15.28 9.69
N ARG A 383 9.35 15.15 9.74
CA ARG A 383 10.00 13.92 10.20
C ARG A 383 9.77 13.59 11.67
N SER A 384 9.35 14.55 12.50
CA SER A 384 9.22 14.36 13.94
C SER A 384 8.07 13.40 14.31
N ILE A 385 7.11 13.23 13.40
CA ILE A 385 5.99 12.29 13.51
C ILE A 385 6.51 10.85 13.65
N THR A 386 7.48 10.46 12.83
CA THR A 386 7.99 9.08 12.79
C THR A 386 9.31 8.91 13.53
N VAL A 387 10.22 9.87 13.40
CA VAL A 387 11.58 9.81 13.96
C VAL A 387 11.89 11.11 14.72
N PRO A 388 11.44 11.24 15.98
CA PRO A 388 11.63 12.45 16.78
C PRO A 388 13.09 12.67 17.19
N ASN A 389 13.92 11.62 17.18
CA ASN A 389 15.35 11.74 17.50
C ASN A 389 16.11 12.44 16.37
N ALA A 390 16.52 13.69 16.60
CA ALA A 390 17.25 14.51 15.63
C ALA A 390 18.60 13.91 15.20
N LYS A 391 19.24 13.05 16.02
CA LYS A 391 20.50 12.36 15.65
C LYS A 391 20.28 11.22 14.67
N MET A 392 19.05 10.71 14.57
CA MET A 392 18.74 9.61 13.70
C MET A 392 18.55 10.10 12.27
N SER A 393 19.19 9.42 11.31
CA SER A 393 19.00 9.68 9.89
C SER A 393 17.62 9.25 9.44
N VAL A 394 16.95 10.04 8.60
CA VAL A 394 15.62 9.73 8.06
C VAL A 394 15.56 10.08 6.57
N ILE A 395 14.78 9.31 5.80
CA ILE A 395 14.57 9.54 4.38
C ILE A 395 13.12 9.97 4.17
N SER A 396 12.91 11.01 3.37
CA SER A 396 11.59 11.42 2.90
C SER A 396 11.55 11.41 1.39
N ILE A 397 10.58 10.73 0.80
CA ILE A 397 10.41 10.63 -0.65
C ILE A 397 9.04 11.21 -1.02
N ILE A 398 9.04 12.24 -1.86
CA ILE A 398 7.84 12.83 -2.44
C ILE A 398 7.69 12.29 -3.85
N LEU A 399 6.57 11.60 -4.11
CA LEU A 399 6.21 11.00 -5.39
C LEU A 399 5.13 11.85 -6.06
N GLU A 400 5.52 12.73 -6.99
CA GLU A 400 4.59 13.53 -7.79
C GLU A 400 4.24 12.79 -9.09
N LEU A 401 3.45 11.73 -8.99
CA LEU A 401 3.16 10.80 -10.09
C LEU A 401 2.34 11.42 -11.22
N GLY A 402 1.55 12.46 -10.93
CA GLY A 402 0.68 13.14 -11.89
C GLY A 402 1.36 14.22 -12.75
N VAL A 403 2.65 14.49 -12.56
CA VAL A 403 3.37 15.54 -13.29
C VAL A 403 3.77 15.07 -14.69
N THR A 404 3.33 15.79 -15.72
CA THR A 404 3.63 15.54 -17.13
C THR A 404 4.38 16.72 -17.78
N GLY A 405 5.02 16.51 -18.93
CA GLY A 405 5.67 17.57 -19.70
C GLY A 405 7.14 17.83 -19.33
N LYS A 406 7.61 19.07 -19.44
CA LYS A 406 9.04 19.42 -19.35
C LYS A 406 9.70 19.09 -18.00
N GLN A 407 8.90 18.91 -16.95
CA GLN A 407 9.39 18.60 -15.59
C GLN A 407 9.20 17.13 -15.21
N SER A 408 8.55 16.30 -16.05
CA SER A 408 8.47 14.86 -15.81
C SER A 408 9.84 14.19 -15.99
N ASN A 409 10.04 13.03 -15.35
CA ASN A 409 11.27 12.25 -15.36
C ASN A 409 12.43 12.95 -14.66
N THR A 410 12.14 13.81 -13.68
CA THR A 410 13.15 14.50 -12.89
C THR A 410 13.18 13.97 -11.46
N ILE A 411 14.39 13.78 -10.96
CA ILE A 411 14.66 13.57 -9.54
C ILE A 411 15.38 14.80 -9.01
N GLU A 412 14.78 15.45 -8.02
CA GLU A 412 15.38 16.55 -7.27
C GLU A 412 15.71 16.05 -5.87
N VAL A 413 16.96 16.25 -5.44
CA VAL A 413 17.30 16.10 -4.02
C VAL A 413 17.10 17.49 -3.45
N LEU A 414 16.11 17.64 -2.56
CA LEU A 414 15.84 18.94 -1.96
C LEU A 414 16.98 19.26 -1.01
N GLU A 415 17.48 20.47 -1.16
CA GLU A 415 18.51 21.05 -0.30
C GLU A 415 17.87 22.29 0.32
N GLY A 416 17.89 22.36 1.66
CA GLY A 416 17.34 23.48 2.39
C GLY A 416 18.00 24.80 1.99
N PRO A 417 17.37 25.95 2.31
CA PRO A 417 17.96 27.25 2.01
C PRO A 417 19.36 27.35 2.62
N ASP A 418 20.33 27.75 1.79
CA ASP A 418 21.73 27.90 2.18
C ASP A 418 21.84 28.85 3.39
N LYS A 419 22.56 28.41 4.42
CA LYS A 419 23.08 29.22 5.53
C LYS A 419 22.06 30.20 6.16
N GLN A 420 20.93 29.73 6.68
CA GLN A 420 20.38 30.43 7.85
C GLN A 420 21.18 30.05 9.08
N LEU A 421 21.51 31.05 9.90
CA LEU A 421 22.30 30.99 11.12
C LEU A 421 21.74 29.97 12.14
N CYS A 422 21.87 28.68 11.88
CA CYS A 422 21.66 27.67 12.92
C CYS A 422 22.90 27.72 13.82
N ASN A 423 22.68 28.06 15.10
CA ASN A 423 23.68 27.94 16.15
C ASN A 423 24.44 26.61 15.97
N LYS A 424 25.77 26.68 15.82
CA LYS A 424 26.63 25.51 15.64
C LYS A 424 26.51 24.50 16.80
N ASP A 425 25.98 24.94 17.94
CA ASP A 425 25.91 24.18 19.18
C ASP A 425 24.59 23.39 19.39
N LYS A 426 23.56 23.55 18.53
CA LYS A 426 22.31 22.77 18.62
C LYS A 426 22.05 21.98 17.34
N LEU A 427 21.79 20.68 17.50
CA LEU A 427 21.37 19.80 16.42
C LEU A 427 19.94 20.17 16.00
N GLY A 428 19.76 20.61 14.76
CA GLY A 428 18.45 20.83 14.16
C GLY A 428 17.80 19.50 13.77
N SER A 429 16.47 19.44 13.79
CA SER A 429 15.71 18.26 13.38
C SER A 429 16.09 17.80 11.97
N ASP A 430 16.34 18.72 11.05
CA ASP A 430 16.61 18.41 9.64
C ASP A 430 18.08 18.11 9.32
N ASP A 431 18.97 18.11 10.32
CA ASP A 431 20.40 17.88 10.10
C ASP A 431 20.69 16.51 9.47
N HIS A 432 19.93 15.49 9.87
CA HIS A 432 20.03 14.13 9.37
C HIS A 432 18.85 13.72 8.47
N HIS A 433 18.17 14.69 7.87
CA HIS A 433 17.00 14.46 7.02
C HIS A 433 17.40 14.55 5.54
N TYR A 434 17.14 13.49 4.78
CA TYR A 434 17.37 13.42 3.34
C TYR A 434 16.04 13.43 2.61
N GLN A 435 15.83 14.39 1.70
CA GLN A 435 14.57 14.53 0.98
C GLN A 435 14.77 14.38 -0.53
N ILE A 436 14.00 13.48 -1.14
CA ILE A 436 14.03 13.16 -2.56
C ILE A 436 12.65 13.44 -3.16
N VAL A 437 12.59 14.21 -4.23
CA VAL A 437 11.37 14.48 -5.00
C VAL A 437 11.51 13.81 -6.35
N ALA A 438 10.57 12.93 -6.69
CA ALA A 438 10.50 12.27 -7.98
C ALA A 438 9.22 12.68 -8.70
N ARG A 439 9.36 13.18 -9.94
CA ARG A 439 8.25 13.77 -10.70
C ARG A 439 7.94 12.97 -11.96
N GLY A 440 6.69 12.56 -12.11
CA GLY A 440 6.20 11.71 -13.19
C GLY A 440 6.21 10.22 -12.84
N CYS A 441 5.81 9.38 -13.79
CA CYS A 441 5.76 7.93 -13.63
C CYS A 441 6.12 7.26 -14.97
N SER A 442 7.42 7.05 -15.22
CA SER A 442 7.92 6.46 -16.46
C SER A 442 9.06 5.46 -16.22
N SER A 443 9.38 4.70 -17.26
CA SER A 443 10.50 3.75 -17.28
C SER A 443 11.87 4.42 -17.15
N GLU A 444 11.98 5.73 -17.42
CA GLU A 444 13.22 6.48 -17.24
C GLU A 444 13.46 6.90 -15.79
N LEU A 445 12.40 6.93 -14.98
CA LEU A 445 12.42 7.41 -13.60
C LEU A 445 12.47 6.26 -12.60
N PHE A 446 11.63 5.25 -12.79
CA PHE A 446 11.44 4.13 -11.87
C PHE A 446 11.93 2.82 -12.46
N GLY A 447 12.67 2.04 -11.67
CA GLY A 447 13.13 0.70 -12.05
C GLY A 447 11.99 -0.30 -12.31
N PRO A 448 10.90 -0.30 -11.52
CA PRO A 448 9.74 -1.18 -11.74
C PRO A 448 8.90 -0.89 -12.99
N VAL A 449 9.08 0.26 -13.64
CA VAL A 449 8.28 0.66 -14.81
C VAL A 449 9.05 0.27 -16.07
N THR A 450 8.39 -0.46 -16.96
CA THR A 450 8.94 -0.85 -18.27
C THR A 450 8.18 -0.14 -19.38
N SER A 451 8.75 -0.12 -20.59
CA SER A 451 8.08 0.44 -21.76
C SER A 451 6.74 -0.24 -22.07
N GLU A 452 6.58 -1.52 -21.69
CA GLU A 452 5.33 -2.28 -21.83
C GLU A 452 4.26 -1.86 -20.82
N THR A 453 4.67 -1.51 -19.60
CA THR A 453 3.75 -1.23 -18.48
C THR A 453 3.44 0.25 -18.30
N GLU A 454 4.20 1.14 -18.94
CA GLU A 454 4.02 2.60 -18.83
C GLU A 454 2.60 3.06 -19.21
N GLY A 455 2.01 2.47 -20.25
CA GLY A 455 0.63 2.76 -20.64
C GLY A 455 -0.41 2.36 -19.59
N HIS A 456 -0.17 1.25 -18.89
CA HIS A 456 -1.03 0.77 -17.81
C HIS A 456 -0.92 1.67 -16.57
N TYR A 457 0.29 2.08 -16.18
CA TYR A 457 0.49 3.05 -15.09
C TYR A 457 -0.22 4.38 -15.36
N ARG A 458 -0.15 4.88 -16.60
CA ARG A 458 -0.86 6.09 -17.03
C ARG A 458 -2.38 5.92 -16.92
N ALA A 459 -2.90 4.76 -17.32
CA ALA A 459 -4.33 4.47 -17.20
C ALA A 459 -4.80 4.43 -15.73
N VAL A 460 -4.02 3.83 -14.83
CA VAL A 460 -4.35 3.74 -13.39
C VAL A 460 -4.33 5.10 -12.71
N LEU A 461 -3.31 5.92 -12.95
CA LEU A 461 -3.20 7.25 -12.33
C LEU A 461 -4.34 8.18 -12.75
N GLY A 462 -5.09 7.80 -13.78
CA GLY A 462 -6.22 8.53 -14.34
C GLY A 462 -5.84 9.12 -15.69
N ALA A 463 -6.76 8.92 -16.63
CA ALA A 463 -6.88 9.80 -17.76
C ALA A 463 -7.13 11.22 -17.22
N GLY A 464 -6.60 12.23 -17.89
CA GLY A 464 -6.32 13.51 -17.27
C GLY A 464 -7.56 14.32 -16.89
N SER A 465 -7.42 15.64 -16.85
CA SER A 465 -8.58 16.52 -16.66
C SER A 465 -9.74 16.19 -17.62
N VAL A 466 -10.98 16.65 -17.34
CA VAL A 466 -12.12 16.57 -18.28
C VAL A 466 -11.75 17.07 -19.70
N LEU A 467 -10.73 17.94 -19.79
CA LEU A 467 -10.15 18.44 -21.04
C LEU A 467 -9.21 17.45 -21.74
N GLU A 468 -8.50 16.60 -20.99
CA GLU A 468 -7.63 15.54 -21.51
C GLU A 468 -8.44 14.32 -21.98
N ASP A 469 -9.57 14.04 -21.32
CA ASP A 469 -10.53 12.98 -21.70
C ASP A 469 -11.49 13.41 -22.82
N PHE A 470 -11.43 14.69 -23.19
CA PHE A 470 -12.21 15.20 -24.29
C PHE A 470 -11.71 14.60 -25.61
N ALA A 471 -12.51 13.73 -26.21
CA ALA A 471 -12.16 13.00 -27.44
C ALA A 471 -11.76 13.89 -28.65
N ARG A 472 -12.00 15.20 -28.60
CA ARG A 472 -11.63 16.19 -29.63
C ARG A 472 -10.63 17.24 -29.12
N CYS A 473 -9.79 16.86 -28.14
CA CYS A 473 -8.78 17.72 -27.52
C CYS A 473 -7.68 18.16 -28.49
N ASP A 474 -7.56 17.51 -29.65
CA ASP A 474 -6.66 17.85 -30.76
C ASP A 474 -7.03 19.16 -31.47
N ARG A 475 -8.28 19.63 -31.33
CA ARG A 475 -8.77 20.85 -32.00
C ARG A 475 -9.01 21.97 -31.00
N LYS A 476 -8.20 23.03 -31.09
CA LYS A 476 -8.29 24.22 -30.23
C LYS A 476 -9.71 24.79 -30.09
N ASN A 477 -10.44 24.91 -31.20
CA ASN A 477 -11.82 25.44 -31.21
C ASN A 477 -12.80 24.56 -30.41
N ASN A 478 -12.63 23.24 -30.42
CA ASN A 478 -13.50 22.32 -29.68
C ASN A 478 -13.16 22.35 -28.18
N VAL A 479 -11.89 22.51 -27.83
CA VAL A 479 -11.44 22.69 -26.46
C VAL A 479 -11.97 24.01 -25.89
N GLU A 480 -11.94 25.10 -26.68
CA GLU A 480 -12.54 26.38 -26.31
C GLU A 480 -14.06 26.28 -26.12
N ALA A 481 -14.76 25.55 -26.98
CA ALA A 481 -16.20 25.29 -26.82
C ALA A 481 -16.51 24.46 -25.56
N LEU A 482 -15.68 23.45 -25.25
CA LEU A 482 -15.80 22.69 -23.99
C LEU A 482 -15.50 23.57 -22.78
N ARG A 483 -14.53 24.49 -22.84
CA ARG A 483 -14.28 25.46 -21.77
C ARG A 483 -15.46 26.42 -21.58
N ALA A 484 -16.17 26.77 -22.66
CA ALA A 484 -17.35 27.64 -22.60
C ALA A 484 -18.55 27.03 -21.86
N ILE A 485 -18.68 25.69 -21.83
CA ILE A 485 -19.71 25.01 -21.00
C ILE A 485 -19.31 24.96 -19.51
N LYS A 486 -18.16 25.53 -19.12
CA LYS A 486 -17.64 25.66 -17.75
C LYS A 486 -17.62 24.33 -16.96
N PRO A 487 -17.05 23.25 -17.50
CA PRO A 487 -16.85 22.01 -16.74
C PRO A 487 -15.77 22.21 -15.65
N VAL A 488 -14.89 23.19 -15.85
CA VAL A 488 -13.89 23.68 -14.90
C VAL A 488 -13.84 25.20 -15.04
N MET A 489 -13.72 25.91 -13.92
CA MET A 489 -13.61 27.38 -13.89
C MET A 489 -12.15 27.80 -13.83
N ASP A 490 -11.72 28.65 -14.76
CA ASP A 490 -10.34 29.16 -14.88
C ASP A 490 -10.20 30.52 -14.16
N GLY A 491 -9.43 30.54 -13.08
CA GLY A 491 -9.19 31.73 -12.28
C GLY A 491 -8.43 32.83 -13.02
N GLU A 492 -7.43 32.50 -13.84
CA GLU A 492 -6.68 33.48 -14.63
C GLU A 492 -7.58 34.16 -15.66
N GLN A 493 -8.47 33.39 -16.30
CA GLN A 493 -9.45 33.94 -17.23
C GLN A 493 -10.44 34.88 -16.53
N GLN A 494 -10.86 34.55 -15.31
CA GLN A 494 -11.77 35.41 -14.53
C GLN A 494 -11.07 36.67 -14.02
N ILE A 495 -9.85 36.56 -13.51
CA ILE A 495 -9.02 37.69 -13.07
C ILE A 495 -8.72 38.62 -14.24
N GLY A 496 -8.37 38.06 -15.41
CA GLY A 496 -8.17 38.83 -16.63
C GLY A 496 -9.43 39.60 -17.03
N ARG A 497 -10.61 38.96 -16.99
CA ARG A 497 -11.90 39.64 -17.27
C ARG A 497 -12.20 40.74 -16.26
N TYR A 498 -11.95 40.49 -14.98
CA TYR A 498 -12.16 41.46 -13.89
C TYR A 498 -11.32 42.73 -14.11
N HIS A 499 -10.01 42.58 -14.38
CA HIS A 499 -9.14 43.73 -14.63
C HIS A 499 -9.40 44.41 -15.99
N THR A 500 -9.89 43.68 -16.99
CA THR A 500 -10.32 44.31 -18.25
C THR A 500 -11.52 45.24 -18.03
N MET A 501 -12.46 44.86 -17.16
CA MET A 501 -13.59 45.72 -16.77
C MET A 501 -13.15 46.94 -15.96
N GLU A 502 -12.20 46.80 -15.01
CA GLU A 502 -11.62 47.95 -14.28
C GLU A 502 -10.86 48.92 -15.21
N SER A 503 -10.23 48.41 -16.26
CA SER A 503 -9.52 49.22 -17.26
C SER A 503 -10.47 50.06 -18.12
N GLU A 504 -11.65 49.51 -18.45
CA GLU A 504 -12.70 50.21 -19.19
C GLU A 504 -13.42 51.27 -18.34
N GLU A 505 -13.59 51.02 -17.03
CA GLU A 505 -14.12 52.01 -16.09
C GLU A 505 -13.10 53.13 -15.76
N GLY A 506 -11.79 52.85 -15.76
CA GLY A 506 -10.75 53.86 -15.58
C GLY A 506 -10.52 54.79 -16.79
N SER A 507 -10.91 54.36 -17.99
CA SER A 507 -10.75 55.11 -19.25
C SER A 507 -11.88 56.14 -19.48
N THR A 508 -13.01 56.01 -18.80
CA THR A 508 -14.18 56.90 -18.97
C THR A 508 -14.17 58.12 -18.03
N GLY A 509 -13.12 58.32 -17.23
CA GLY A 509 -13.02 59.38 -16.23
C GLY A 509 -12.21 60.63 -16.58
N LEU A 510 -11.59 60.73 -17.77
CA LEU A 510 -10.77 61.90 -18.17
C LEU A 510 -11.12 62.35 -19.60
N GLY A 511 -12.19 63.13 -19.72
CA GLY A 511 -12.54 63.74 -21.01
C GLY A 511 -13.90 64.45 -21.06
N SER A 512 -14.06 65.56 -20.33
CA SER A 512 -14.74 66.78 -20.82
C SER A 512 -14.83 67.83 -19.71
N SER A 513 -13.88 68.76 -19.73
CA SER A 513 -14.05 70.16 -19.36
C SER A 513 -14.17 70.97 -20.64
#